data_AF-A0A4R6Z2C0-F1
#
_entry.id   AF-A0A4R6Z2C0-F1
#
_cell.length_a   1.000
_cell.length_b   1.000
_cell.length_c   1.000
_cell.angle_alpha   90.00
_cell.angle_beta   90.00
_cell.angle_gamma   90.00
#
_symmetry.space_group_name_H-M   'P 1'
#
loop_
_entity.id
_entity.type
_entity.pdbx_description
1 polymer ?
#
loop_
_entity_poly.entity_id
_entity_poly.type
_entity_poly.pdbx_seq_one_letter_code
_entity_poly.pdbx_strand_id
1 'polypeptide(L)'
;MASPLTLLMPVIPGTSPEAIAATLAQYQPVLDAALTSIGTVHYARTLLLDAATPNLQPGLEANAKYVIAVITEYDGSFDAYIQDFVSQVGTVFDALLQFVVGGPALIPVANNVAAFEAFITANDASEHQPNTGLYQAYTATVQQILAAL
;
A
#
# COMPACT_ATOMS: atom_id res chain seq x y z
N MET A 1 -17.45 1.35 -9.08
CA MET A 1 -17.53 0.44 -7.93
C MET A 1 -16.13 0.28 -7.41
N ALA A 2 -15.97 0.39 -6.10
CA ALA A 2 -14.68 0.30 -5.45
C ALA A 2 -14.12 -1.13 -5.56
N SER A 3 -12.79 -1.21 -5.70
CA SER A 3 -12.00 -2.43 -5.71
C SER A 3 -11.02 -2.38 -4.53
N PRO A 4 -10.79 -3.48 -3.79
CA PRO A 4 -9.89 -3.50 -2.66
C PRO A 4 -8.44 -3.78 -3.10
N LEU A 5 -7.49 -3.27 -2.32
CA LEU A 5 -6.09 -3.69 -2.32
C LEU A 5 -5.60 -3.75 -0.88
N THR A 6 -5.11 -4.92 -0.47
CA THR A 6 -4.48 -5.14 0.83
C THR A 6 -3.05 -5.61 0.57
N LEU A 7 -2.16 -4.67 0.27
CA LEU A 7 -0.77 -4.96 -0.01
C LEU A 7 0.00 -5.23 1.28
N LEU A 8 0.51 -6.45 1.45
CA LEU A 8 1.28 -6.88 2.62
C LEU A 8 2.75 -7.09 2.24
N MET A 9 3.62 -6.22 2.73
CA MET A 9 5.04 -6.21 2.36
C MET A 9 5.91 -6.66 3.53
N PRO A 10 6.53 -7.85 3.47
CA PRO A 10 7.44 -8.32 4.52
C PRO A 10 8.63 -7.37 4.68
N VAL A 11 8.94 -7.01 5.92
CA VAL A 11 10.04 -6.11 6.26
C VAL A 11 11.36 -6.88 6.33
N ILE A 12 12.46 -6.27 5.90
CA ILE A 12 13.81 -6.82 6.01
C ILE A 12 14.12 -7.08 7.50
N PRO A 13 14.52 -8.30 7.89
CA PRO A 13 14.81 -8.61 9.28
C PRO A 13 15.83 -7.66 9.92
N GLY A 14 15.52 -7.20 11.13
CA GLY A 14 16.37 -6.26 11.88
C GLY A 14 16.15 -4.79 11.54
N THR A 15 15.22 -4.46 10.63
CA THR A 15 14.80 -3.08 10.42
C THR A 15 14.13 -2.53 11.68
N SER A 16 14.52 -1.33 12.10
CA SER A 16 13.90 -0.65 13.25
C SER A 16 12.46 -0.23 12.91
N PRO A 17 11.47 -0.57 13.76
CA PRO A 17 10.10 -0.12 13.58
C PRO A 17 9.99 1.42 13.69
N GLU A 18 10.84 2.08 14.48
CA GLU A 18 10.92 3.54 14.55
C GLU A 18 11.37 4.16 13.23
N ALA A 19 12.35 3.57 12.54
CA ALA A 19 12.82 4.05 11.24
C ALA A 19 11.72 3.96 10.17
N ILE A 20 10.94 2.87 10.20
CA ILE A 20 9.78 2.68 9.32
C ILE A 20 8.71 3.74 9.64
N ALA A 21 8.35 3.89 10.92
CA ALA A 21 7.35 4.86 11.36
C ALA A 21 7.74 6.30 11.02
N ALA A 22 9.01 6.67 11.21
CA ALA A 22 9.52 7.99 10.85
C ALA A 22 9.44 8.25 9.35
N THR A 23 9.77 7.24 8.53
CA THR A 23 9.66 7.37 7.07
C THR A 23 8.20 7.49 6.63
N LEU A 24 7.30 6.68 7.20
CA LEU A 24 5.86 6.79 6.94
C LEU A 24 5.33 8.18 7.28
N ALA A 25 5.67 8.70 8.45
CA ALA A 25 5.26 10.04 8.88
C ALA A 25 5.82 11.15 7.97
N GLN A 26 7.06 11.00 7.50
CA GLN A 26 7.69 11.96 6.59
C GLN A 26 6.96 12.04 5.25
N TYR A 27 6.55 10.90 4.69
CA TYR A 27 5.93 10.83 3.36
C TYR A 27 4.40 10.91 3.38
N GLN A 28 3.76 10.85 4.56
CA GLN A 28 2.30 10.95 4.70
C GLN A 28 1.70 12.17 3.99
N PRO A 29 2.23 13.41 4.12
CA PRO A 29 1.64 14.57 3.44
C PRO A 29 1.74 14.48 1.91
N VAL A 30 2.81 13.86 1.39
CA VAL A 30 3.00 13.64 -0.05
C VAL A 30 1.99 12.62 -0.57
N LEU A 31 1.80 11.54 0.19
CA LEU A 31 0.79 10.52 -0.11
C LEU A 31 -0.62 11.14 -0.10
N ASP A 32 -0.99 11.88 0.94
CA ASP A 32 -2.31 12.50 1.06
C ASP A 32 -2.62 13.44 -0.12
N ALA A 33 -1.63 14.25 -0.52
CA ALA A 33 -1.77 15.16 -1.66
C ALA A 33 -1.94 14.39 -2.98
N ALA A 34 -1.15 13.33 -3.19
CA ALA A 34 -1.22 12.52 -4.39
C ALA A 34 -2.55 11.75 -4.50
N LEU A 35 -3.00 11.13 -3.41
CA LEU A 35 -4.29 10.42 -3.37
C LEU A 35 -5.46 11.36 -3.65
N THR A 36 -5.42 12.57 -3.10
CA THR A 36 -6.41 13.62 -3.36
C THR A 36 -6.43 14.02 -4.83
N SER A 37 -5.25 14.14 -5.46
CA SER A 37 -5.11 14.53 -6.86
C SER A 37 -5.55 13.43 -7.84
N ILE A 38 -5.31 12.15 -7.51
CA ILE A 38 -5.71 11.01 -8.34
C ILE A 38 -7.24 10.93 -8.47
N GLY A 39 -7.98 11.26 -7.40
CA GLY A 39 -9.43 11.42 -7.46
C GLY A 39 -10.23 10.13 -7.73
N THR A 40 -9.59 8.97 -7.67
CA THR A 40 -10.20 7.63 -7.77
C THR A 40 -10.00 6.79 -6.51
N VAL A 41 -9.30 7.31 -5.50
CA VAL A 41 -9.08 6.61 -4.22
C VAL A 41 -10.15 7.01 -3.22
N HIS A 42 -10.91 6.03 -2.72
CA HIS A 42 -11.91 6.24 -1.66
C HIS A 42 -11.24 6.39 -0.30
N TYR A 43 -10.22 5.59 -0.06
CA TYR A 43 -9.48 5.54 1.18
C TYR A 43 -8.11 4.90 0.97
N ALA A 44 -7.11 5.33 1.75
CA ALA A 44 -5.88 4.59 1.90
C ALA A 44 -5.32 4.79 3.32
N ARG A 45 -4.70 3.74 3.86
CA ARG A 45 -3.85 3.83 5.05
C ARG A 45 -2.64 2.93 4.92
N THR A 46 -1.62 3.27 5.68
CA THR A 46 -0.46 2.42 5.88
C THR A 46 -0.34 2.04 7.36
N LEU A 47 -0.01 0.77 7.63
CA LEU A 47 0.13 0.22 8.97
C LEU A 47 1.39 -0.62 9.06
N LEU A 48 2.00 -0.66 10.25
CA LEU A 48 3.00 -1.66 10.60
C LEU A 48 2.30 -2.78 11.38
N LEU A 49 2.50 -4.02 10.94
CA LEU A 49 1.97 -5.23 11.57
C LEU A 49 3.12 -6.13 12.00
N ASP A 50 2.91 -6.94 13.04
CA ASP A 50 3.90 -7.89 13.52
C ASP A 50 3.37 -9.33 13.47
N ALA A 51 3.84 -10.11 12.49
CA ALA A 51 3.42 -11.50 12.35
C ALA A 51 3.99 -12.44 13.44
N ALA A 52 4.81 -11.93 14.37
CA ALA A 52 5.20 -12.67 15.57
C ALA A 52 4.12 -12.64 16.67
N THR A 53 3.21 -11.66 16.66
CA THR A 53 2.18 -11.51 17.69
C THR A 53 0.82 -12.04 17.20
N PRO A 54 0.04 -12.76 18.04
CA PRO A 54 -1.23 -13.36 17.60
C PRO A 54 -2.27 -12.36 17.07
N ASN A 55 -2.20 -11.10 17.50
CA ASN A 55 -3.11 -10.03 17.09
C ASN A 55 -2.48 -9.01 16.13
N LEU A 56 -1.27 -9.31 15.63
CA LEU A 56 -0.53 -8.51 14.66
C LEU A 56 -0.10 -7.11 15.14
N GLN A 57 -0.26 -6.80 16.42
CA GLN A 57 0.12 -5.50 16.97
C GLN A 57 1.65 -5.41 17.07
N PRO A 58 2.27 -4.35 16.53
CA PRO A 58 3.72 -4.18 16.60
C PRO A 58 4.18 -3.77 17.99
N GLY A 59 5.30 -4.35 18.43
CA GLY A 59 6.11 -3.81 19.53
C GLY A 59 7.08 -2.74 19.03
N LEU A 60 7.91 -2.23 19.95
CA LEU A 60 9.01 -1.30 19.64
C LEU A 60 10.34 -2.04 19.34
N GLU A 61 10.43 -3.32 19.69
CA GLU A 61 11.66 -4.08 19.51
C GLU A 61 11.78 -4.59 18.07
N ALA A 62 12.93 -4.33 17.43
CA ALA A 62 13.22 -4.88 16.12
C ALA A 62 13.06 -6.41 16.11
N ASN A 63 12.28 -6.92 15.16
CA ASN A 63 12.09 -8.35 14.97
C ASN A 63 12.08 -8.72 13.49
N ALA A 64 12.09 -10.03 13.20
CA ALA A 64 12.22 -10.54 11.84
C ALA A 64 10.87 -10.74 11.11
N LYS A 65 9.76 -10.30 11.69
CA LYS A 65 8.39 -10.65 11.25
C LYS A 65 7.46 -9.45 11.05
N TYR A 66 8.02 -8.24 11.00
CA TYR A 66 7.24 -7.07 10.64
C TYR A 66 6.74 -7.12 9.19
N VAL A 67 5.57 -6.53 8.97
CA VAL A 67 4.92 -6.38 7.67
C VAL A 67 4.41 -4.95 7.56
N ILE A 68 4.78 -4.24 6.49
CA ILE A 68 4.17 -2.97 6.13
C ILE A 68 2.92 -3.30 5.31
N ALA A 69 1.75 -2.88 5.78
CA ALA A 69 0.48 -3.07 5.11
C ALA A 69 -0.02 -1.75 4.51
N VAL A 70 -0.29 -1.73 3.21
CA VAL A 70 -1.05 -0.65 2.55
C VAL A 70 -2.45 -1.18 2.28
N ILE A 71 -3.45 -0.52 2.83
CA ILE A 71 -4.86 -0.89 2.69
C ILE A 71 -5.56 0.26 1.98
N THR A 72 -6.13 -0.01 0.81
CA THR A 72 -6.77 1.02 -0.02
C THR A 72 -7.93 0.46 -0.82
N GLU A 73 -8.87 1.35 -1.13
CA GLU A 73 -10.00 1.10 -2.01
C GLU A 73 -10.04 2.19 -3.09
N TYR A 74 -10.19 1.78 -4.34
CA TYR A 74 -10.14 2.67 -5.49
C TYR A 74 -11.19 2.31 -6.53
N ASP A 75 -11.52 3.25 -7.40
CA ASP A 75 -12.43 3.02 -8.53
C ASP A 75 -11.73 2.28 -9.67
N GLY A 76 -12.43 1.30 -10.26
CA GLY A 76 -11.97 0.63 -11.48
C GLY A 76 -11.01 -0.53 -11.22
N SER A 77 -10.16 -0.82 -12.21
CA SER A 77 -9.20 -1.92 -12.15
C SER A 77 -7.84 -1.47 -11.63
N PHE A 78 -7.10 -2.41 -11.05
CA PHE A 78 -5.74 -2.17 -10.57
C PHE A 78 -4.82 -1.63 -11.67
N ASP A 79 -4.89 -2.17 -12.89
CA ASP A 79 -4.05 -1.74 -14.01
C ASP A 79 -4.25 -0.26 -14.37
N ALA A 80 -5.48 0.25 -14.28
CA ALA A 80 -5.76 1.66 -14.54
C ALA A 80 -5.28 2.53 -13.37
N TYR A 81 -5.44 2.01 -12.15
CA TYR A 81 -5.01 2.68 -10.92
C TYR A 81 -3.48 2.82 -10.83
N ILE A 82 -2.74 1.75 -11.12
CA ILE A 82 -1.30 1.67 -10.82
C ILE A 82 -0.45 2.59 -11.68
N GLN A 83 -0.83 2.86 -12.94
CA GLN A 83 -0.06 3.74 -13.82
C GLN A 83 -0.08 5.20 -13.36
N ASP A 84 -1.28 5.73 -13.08
CA ASP A 84 -1.45 7.09 -12.56
C ASP A 84 -0.81 7.21 -11.17
N PHE A 85 -0.93 6.15 -10.38
CA PHE A 85 -0.40 6.07 -9.03
C PHE A 85 1.13 6.05 -8.99
N VAL A 86 1.81 5.27 -9.84
CA VAL A 86 3.28 5.26 -9.88
C VAL A 86 3.85 6.64 -10.23
N SER A 87 3.18 7.40 -11.12
CA SER A 87 3.65 8.72 -11.51
C SER A 87 3.62 9.76 -10.37
N GLN A 88 2.67 9.63 -9.44
CA GLN A 88 2.45 10.61 -8.36
C GLN A 88 2.96 10.11 -6.99
N VAL A 89 2.97 8.80 -6.78
CA VAL A 89 3.22 8.16 -5.48
C VAL A 89 4.51 7.32 -5.51
N GLY A 90 5.19 7.21 -6.67
CA GLY A 90 6.39 6.39 -6.83
C GLY A 90 7.49 6.69 -5.81
N THR A 91 7.71 7.96 -5.45
CA THR A 91 8.71 8.35 -4.44
C THR A 91 8.35 7.91 -3.02
N VAL A 92 7.05 7.81 -2.70
CA VAL A 92 6.58 7.25 -1.43
C VAL A 92 6.87 5.75 -1.40
N PHE A 93 6.62 5.02 -2.49
CA PHE A 93 6.97 3.61 -2.57
C PHE A 93 8.47 3.38 -2.55
N ASP A 94 9.26 4.18 -3.24
CA ASP A 94 10.73 4.10 -3.19
C ASP A 94 11.22 4.21 -1.73
N ALA A 95 10.64 5.14 -0.96
CA ALA A 95 10.97 5.31 0.45
C ALA A 95 10.52 4.15 1.35
N LEU A 96 9.47 3.40 1.00
CA LEU A 96 9.01 2.24 1.77
C LEU A 96 9.75 0.97 1.37
N LEU A 97 9.96 0.77 0.08
CA LEU A 97 10.56 -0.43 -0.51
C LEU A 97 12.01 -0.64 -0.04
N GLN A 98 12.70 0.41 0.43
CA GLN A 98 14.02 0.27 1.05
C GLN A 98 14.00 -0.65 2.29
N PHE A 99 12.85 -0.78 2.96
CA PHE A 99 12.66 -1.62 4.15
C PHE A 99 12.06 -2.99 3.84
N VAL A 100 11.70 -3.26 2.58
CA VAL A 100 10.90 -4.42 2.19
C VAL A 100 11.79 -5.51 1.59
N VAL A 101 11.54 -6.77 1.93
CA VAL A 101 12.26 -7.90 1.35
C VAL A 101 12.04 -7.92 -0.17
N GLY A 102 13.13 -7.81 -0.94
CA GLY A 102 13.08 -7.71 -2.40
C GLY A 102 12.69 -6.32 -2.94
N GLY A 103 12.26 -5.40 -2.08
CA GLY A 103 11.84 -4.05 -2.44
C GLY A 103 12.94 -3.19 -3.08
N PRO A 104 14.21 -3.19 -2.60
CA PRO A 104 15.25 -2.34 -3.18
C PRO A 104 15.53 -2.58 -4.68
N ALA A 105 15.24 -3.79 -5.19
CA ALA A 105 15.40 -4.12 -6.61
C ALA A 105 14.35 -3.43 -7.51
N LEU A 106 13.27 -2.92 -6.92
CA LEU A 106 12.18 -2.25 -7.63
C LEU A 106 12.38 -0.73 -7.70
N ILE A 107 13.35 -0.18 -6.96
CA ILE A 107 13.60 1.25 -6.86
C ILE A 107 14.51 1.71 -8.03
N PRO A 108 14.18 2.81 -8.74
CA PRO A 108 12.96 3.60 -8.60
C PRO A 108 11.77 2.89 -9.29
N VAL A 109 10.61 2.90 -8.66
CA VAL A 109 9.41 2.22 -9.16
C VAL A 109 9.00 2.73 -10.54
N ALA A 110 9.19 4.04 -10.79
CA ALA A 110 8.88 4.66 -12.08
C ALA A 110 9.63 4.04 -13.28
N ASN A 111 10.80 3.42 -13.05
CA ASN A 111 11.57 2.73 -14.10
C ASN A 111 11.32 1.22 -14.13
N ASN A 112 10.57 0.69 -13.18
CA ASN A 112 10.37 -0.75 -12.96
C ASN A 112 8.88 -1.12 -12.85
N VAL A 113 7.99 -0.36 -13.51
CA VAL A 113 6.53 -0.46 -13.35
C VAL A 113 6.01 -1.89 -13.43
N ALA A 114 6.38 -2.65 -14.46
CA ALA A 114 5.92 -4.03 -14.62
C ALA A 114 6.41 -4.97 -13.50
N ALA A 115 7.64 -4.78 -13.00
CA ALA A 115 8.17 -5.56 -11.89
C ALA A 115 7.48 -5.18 -10.56
N PHE A 116 7.15 -3.90 -10.40
CA PHE A 116 6.41 -3.40 -9.26
C PHE A 116 4.95 -3.87 -9.25
N GLU A 117 4.28 -3.85 -10.40
CA GLU A 117 2.94 -4.44 -10.58
C GLU A 117 2.95 -5.92 -10.19
N ALA A 118 3.91 -6.70 -10.71
CA ALA A 118 4.06 -8.11 -10.36
C ALA A 118 4.33 -8.31 -8.86
N PHE A 119 5.11 -7.42 -8.24
CA PHE A 119 5.33 -7.44 -6.80
C PHE A 119 4.03 -7.16 -6.02
N ILE A 120 3.23 -6.17 -6.45
CA ILE A 120 1.95 -5.88 -5.79
C ILE A 120 0.99 -7.07 -5.95
N THR A 121 0.82 -7.60 -7.15
CA THR A 121 -0.05 -8.77 -7.39
C THR A 121 0.34 -9.96 -6.51
N ALA A 122 1.64 -10.20 -6.33
CA ALA A 122 2.13 -11.30 -5.49
C ALA A 122 1.91 -11.06 -3.98
N ASN A 123 1.74 -9.81 -3.56
CA ASN A 123 1.63 -9.41 -2.16
C ASN A 123 0.26 -8.81 -1.80
N ASP A 124 -0.72 -8.83 -2.71
CA ASP A 124 -2.09 -8.39 -2.46
C ASP A 124 -2.90 -9.50 -1.79
N ALA A 125 -3.15 -9.32 -0.49
CA ALA A 125 -3.93 -10.26 0.29
C ALA A 125 -5.42 -10.26 -0.08
N SER A 126 -5.96 -9.19 -0.66
CA SER A 126 -7.39 -9.11 -1.04
C SER A 126 -7.71 -10.06 -2.19
N GLU A 127 -6.81 -10.14 -3.16
CA GLU A 127 -6.96 -10.99 -4.35
C GLU A 127 -6.40 -12.42 -4.13
N HIS A 128 -5.76 -12.68 -2.98
CA HIS A 128 -5.25 -13.99 -2.63
C HIS A 128 -6.30 -14.86 -1.92
N GLN A 129 -6.42 -16.13 -2.30
CA GLN A 129 -7.29 -17.10 -1.62
C GLN A 129 -6.86 -17.30 -0.14
N PRO A 130 -7.79 -17.39 0.83
CA PRO A 130 -9.24 -17.51 0.67
C PRO A 130 -9.98 -16.16 0.68
N ASN A 131 -9.30 -15.03 0.57
CA ASN A 131 -9.90 -13.71 0.75
C ASN A 131 -10.66 -13.22 -0.49
N THR A 132 -10.45 -13.84 -1.65
CA THR A 132 -11.17 -13.50 -2.87
C THR A 132 -12.68 -13.59 -2.65
N GLY A 133 -13.39 -12.49 -2.92
CA GLY A 133 -14.84 -12.40 -2.72
C GLY A 133 -15.27 -12.06 -1.29
N LEU A 134 -14.34 -11.88 -0.34
CA LEU A 134 -14.63 -11.40 1.02
C LEU A 134 -14.61 -9.86 1.10
N TYR A 135 -15.23 -9.20 0.13
CA TYR A 135 -15.28 -7.76 0.01
C TYR A 135 -16.65 -7.26 -0.43
N GLN A 136 -17.09 -6.15 0.15
CA GLN A 136 -18.28 -5.43 -0.26
C GLN A 136 -18.02 -3.93 -0.14
N ALA A 137 -18.50 -3.19 -1.15
CA ALA A 137 -18.53 -1.74 -1.13
C ALA A 137 -19.80 -1.23 -1.81
N TYR A 138 -20.07 0.06 -1.62
CA TYR A 138 -21.08 0.76 -2.41
C TYR A 138 -20.64 0.89 -3.88
N THR A 139 -21.59 1.20 -4.76
CA THR A 139 -21.33 1.27 -6.21
C THR A 139 -20.87 2.64 -6.69
N ALA A 140 -21.13 3.70 -5.92
CA ALA A 140 -20.72 5.07 -6.21
C ALA A 140 -19.20 5.19 -6.35
N THR A 141 -18.77 6.02 -7.30
CA THR A 141 -17.37 6.42 -7.51
C THR A 141 -16.99 7.57 -6.59
N VAL A 142 -15.69 7.82 -6.40
CA VAL A 142 -15.17 8.96 -5.65
C VAL A 142 -15.74 10.27 -6.21
N GLN A 143 -15.73 10.42 -7.53
CA GLN A 143 -16.26 11.62 -8.19
C GLN A 143 -17.76 11.81 -7.96
N GLN A 144 -18.54 10.73 -7.95
CA GLN A 144 -19.98 10.80 -7.63
C GLN A 144 -20.22 11.19 -6.16
N ILE A 145 -19.39 10.71 -5.24
CA ILE A 145 -19.45 11.09 -3.83
C ILE A 145 -19.09 12.56 -3.67
N LEU A 146 -17.97 13.01 -4.23
CA LEU A 146 -17.51 14.39 -4.14
C LEU A 146 -18.51 15.39 -4.75
N ALA A 147 -19.18 15.02 -5.85
CA ALA A 147 -20.21 15.85 -6.45
C ALA A 147 -21.49 15.97 -5.61
N ALA A 148 -21.65 15.14 -4.58
CA ALA A 148 -22.81 15.11 -3.70
C ALA A 148 -22.56 15.70 -2.30
N LEU A 149 -21.32 16.07 -1.98
CA LEU A 149 -20.91 16.76 -0.73
C LEU A 149 -20.97 18.28 -0.90
#